data_AF-A0A1M3EP91-F1
#
_entry.id   AF-A0A1M3EP91-F1
#
_cell.length_a   1.000
_cell.length_b   1.000
_cell.length_c   1.000
_cell.angle_alpha   90.00
_cell.angle_beta   90.00
_cell.angle_gamma   90.00
#
_symmetry.space_group_name_H-M   'P 1'
#
loop_
_entity.id
_entity.type
_entity.pdbx_description
1 polymer ?
#
loop_
_entity_poly.entity_id
_entity_poly.type
_entity_poly.pdbx_seq_one_letter_code
_entity_poly.pdbx_strand_id
1 'polypeptide(L)' 'MNLEPRRLRAPTTTAGPLIAVRLNVLTRKTLGGLQTDLHGRVLDAAGQPVPGLYAAGEVSRFGGGGMHG' A
#
# COMPACT_ATOMS: atom_id res chain seq x y z
N MET A 1 1.30 -24.77 6.72
CA MET A 1 2.77 -24.80 6.55
C MET A 1 3.35 -24.12 7.79
N ASN A 2 3.86 -24.90 8.76
CA ASN A 2 4.47 -24.34 9.97
C ASN A 2 5.90 -23.90 9.65
N LEU A 3 6.23 -22.62 9.87
CA LEU A 3 7.59 -22.12 9.78
C LEU A 3 8.17 -22.05 11.19
N GLU A 4 9.11 -22.95 11.48
CA GLU A 4 9.87 -22.92 12.74
C GLU A 4 10.89 -21.76 12.73
N PRO A 5 11.09 -21.04 13.85
CA PRO A 5 12.03 -19.93 13.91
C PRO A 5 13.48 -20.40 13.69
N ARG A 6 14.17 -19.83 12.71
CA ARG A 6 15.57 -20.15 12.43
C ARG A 6 16.50 -19.22 13.19
N ARG A 7 17.56 -19.76 13.83
CA ARG A 7 18.60 -18.95 14.49
C ARG A 7 19.25 -17.98 13.49
N LEU A 8 19.37 -16.72 13.88
CA LEU A 8 20.18 -15.74 13.18
C LEU A 8 21.64 -16.20 13.24
N ARG A 9 22.32 -16.24 12.08
CA ARG A 9 23.74 -16.64 12.00
C ARG A 9 24.62 -15.52 12.53
N ALA A 10 25.64 -15.89 13.31
CA ALA A 10 26.66 -14.94 13.73
C ALA A 10 27.41 -14.39 12.49
N PRO A 11 27.75 -13.09 12.46
CA PRO A 11 28.50 -12.51 11.36
C PRO A 11 29.89 -13.14 11.27
N THR A 12 30.39 -13.34 10.06
CA THR A 12 31.79 -13.71 9.81
C THR A 12 32.71 -12.54 10.14
N THR A 13 34.00 -12.79 10.35
CA THR A 13 35.01 -11.76 10.68
C THR A 13 35.16 -10.65 9.64
N THR A 14 34.65 -10.85 8.42
CA THR A 14 34.58 -9.86 7.32
C THR A 14 33.25 -9.10 7.25
N ALA A 15 32.24 -9.46 8.02
CA ALA A 15 30.93 -8.82 8.05
C ALA A 15 30.82 -7.82 9.21
N GLY A 16 30.17 -6.68 8.97
CA GLY A 16 29.90 -5.67 10.01
C GLY A 16 28.92 -6.15 11.09
N PRO A 17 28.75 -5.38 12.18
CA PRO A 17 27.89 -5.76 13.31
C PRO A 17 26.41 -5.92 12.89
N LEU A 18 25.71 -6.87 13.52
CA LEU A 18 24.28 -7.05 13.32
C LEU A 18 23.49 -5.92 14.01
N ILE A 19 22.41 -5.46 13.37
CA ILE A 19 21.48 -4.46 13.91
C ILE A 19 20.10 -5.11 14.05
N ALA A 20 19.50 -5.00 15.24
CA ALA A 20 18.12 -5.38 15.47
C ALA A 20 17.25 -4.11 15.56
N VAL A 21 16.18 -4.06 14.76
CA VAL A 21 15.20 -2.96 14.81
C VAL A 21 13.84 -3.53 15.20
N ARG A 22 13.25 -2.98 16.27
CA ARG A 22 11.89 -3.33 16.68
C ARG A 22 10.89 -2.58 15.82
N LEU A 23 10.21 -3.30 14.94
CA LEU A 23 9.11 -2.76 14.15
C LEU A 23 7.80 -2.80 14.94
N ASN A 24 6.97 -1.78 14.75
CA ASN A 24 5.60 -1.73 15.27
C ASN A 24 4.66 -1.52 14.09
N VAL A 25 3.41 -2.00 14.23
CA VAL A 25 2.36 -1.70 13.24
C VAL A 25 2.07 -0.20 13.31
N LEU A 26 2.10 0.44 12.14
CA LEU A 26 1.78 1.86 11.98
C LEU A 26 0.81 2.00 10.81
N THR A 27 -0.27 2.75 11.01
CA THR A 27 -1.15 3.16 9.91
C THR A 27 -0.45 4.27 9.12
N ARG A 28 -0.08 4.00 7.86
CA ARG A 28 0.62 4.96 6.98
C ARG A 28 -0.12 5.28 5.69
N LYS A 29 -1.22 4.58 5.42
CA LYS A 29 -2.00 4.71 4.20
C LYS A 29 -3.43 4.25 4.43
N THR A 30 -4.38 4.95 3.85
CA THR A 30 -5.76 4.49 3.73
C THR A 30 -5.98 3.80 2.38
N LEU A 31 -6.76 2.72 2.38
CA LEU A 31 -7.15 2.04 1.14
C LEU A 31 -8.43 2.63 0.53
N GLY A 32 -9.11 3.52 1.26
CA GLY A 32 -10.33 4.21 0.83
C GLY A 32 -10.03 5.40 -0.07
N GLY A 33 -11.08 6.06 -0.56
CA GLY A 33 -11.00 7.19 -1.48
C GLY A 33 -12.24 7.28 -2.36
N LEU A 34 -12.24 8.27 -3.25
CA LEU A 34 -13.21 8.42 -4.32
C LEU A 34 -12.98 7.32 -5.36
N GLN A 35 -14.07 6.68 -5.78
CA GLN A 35 -14.01 5.73 -6.89
C GLN A 35 -13.70 6.50 -8.17
N THR A 36 -12.68 6.06 -8.90
CA THR A 36 -12.36 6.62 -10.22
C THR A 36 -12.39 5.54 -11.30
N ASP A 37 -12.45 5.97 -12.56
CA ASP A 37 -12.07 5.15 -13.71
C ASP A 37 -10.57 5.26 -14.04
N LEU A 38 -10.13 4.62 -15.12
CA LEU A 38 -8.73 4.63 -15.59
C LEU A 38 -8.26 6.00 -16.12
N HIS A 39 -9.18 6.96 -16.28
CA HIS A 39 -8.87 8.34 -16.64
C HIS A 39 -8.85 9.26 -15.40
N GLY A 40 -9.02 8.72 -14.20
CA GLY A 40 -9.03 9.48 -12.95
C GLY A 40 -10.30 10.29 -12.71
N ARG A 41 -11.35 10.09 -13.52
CA ARG A 41 -12.65 10.78 -13.33
C ARG A 41 -13.36 10.18 -12.14
N VAL A 42 -13.87 11.02 -11.24
CA VAL A 42 -14.65 10.56 -10.08
C VAL A 42 -16.00 10.05 -10.54
N LEU A 43 -16.40 8.89 -10.02
CA LEU A 43 -17.68 8.25 -10.32
C LEU A 43 -18.69 8.51 -9.20
N ASP A 44 -19.94 8.76 -9.58
CA ASP A 44 -21.06 8.80 -8.65
C ASP A 44 -21.53 7.39 -8.23
N ALA A 45 -22.60 7.31 -7.44
CA ALA A 45 -23.14 6.04 -6.96
C ALA A 45 -23.71 5.14 -8.07
N ALA A 46 -24.02 5.70 -9.24
CA ALA A 46 -24.45 4.96 -10.43
C ALA A 46 -23.27 4.58 -11.35
N GLY A 47 -22.03 4.90 -10.94
CA GLY A 47 -20.83 4.66 -11.73
C GLY A 47 -20.62 5.64 -12.87
N GLN A 48 -21.35 6.76 -12.91
CA GLN A 48 -21.23 7.77 -13.95
C GLN A 48 -20.18 8.83 -13.58
N PRO A 49 -19.38 9.33 -14.54
CA PRO A 49 -18.43 10.39 -14.28
C PRO A 49 -19.12 11.69 -13.84
N VAL A 50 -18.65 12.26 -12.73
CA VAL A 50 -19.04 13.60 -12.30
C VAL A 50 -18.28 14.63 -13.15
N PRO A 51 -18.96 15.49 -13.95
CA PRO A 51 -18.28 16.41 -14.86
C PRO A 51 -17.32 17.37 -14.13
N GLY A 52 -16.08 17.42 -14.60
CA GLY A 52 -15.05 18.32 -14.06
C GLY A 52 -14.40 17.83 -12.75
N LEU A 53 -14.80 16.69 -12.19
CA LEU A 53 -14.25 16.17 -10.95
C LEU A 53 -13.29 14.99 -11.19
N TYR A 54 -12.06 15.15 -10.73
CA TYR A 54 -10.98 14.17 -10.88
C TYR A 54 -10.30 13.92 -9.53
N ALA A 55 -9.72 12.74 -9.37
CA ALA A 55 -8.95 12.37 -8.20
C ALA A 55 -7.65 11.65 -8.61
N ALA A 56 -6.56 11.91 -7.88
CA ALA A 56 -5.26 11.26 -8.07
C ALA A 56 -4.59 10.92 -6.73
N GLY A 57 -3.78 9.87 -6.69
CA GLY A 57 -3.03 9.48 -5.48
C GLY A 57 -3.88 8.74 -4.45
N GLU A 58 -3.67 8.99 -3.15
CA GLU A 58 -4.43 8.31 -2.07
C GLU A 58 -5.94 8.46 -2.21
N VAL A 59 -6.37 9.64 -2.63
CA VAL A 59 -7.78 9.98 -2.72
C VAL A 59 -8.49 9.19 -3.83
N SER A 60 -7.78 8.58 -4.77
CA SER A 60 -8.35 7.73 -5.83
C SER A 60 -8.57 6.28 -5.42
N ARG A 61 -8.56 6.00 -4.10
CA ARG A 61 -8.56 4.64 -3.55
C ARG A 61 -7.27 3.88 -3.88
N PHE A 62 -7.09 2.72 -3.27
CA PHE A 62 -5.97 1.83 -3.59
C PHE A 62 -6.01 1.38 -5.06
N GLY A 63 -5.03 1.85 -5.86
CA GLY A 63 -4.81 1.43 -7.25
C GLY A 63 -5.35 2.38 -8.32
N GLY A 64 -6.35 3.23 -8.02
CA GLY A 64 -7.04 4.05 -9.04
C GLY A 64 -7.77 3.19 -10.08
N GLY A 65 -8.94 3.61 -10.55
CA GLY A 65 -9.65 2.83 -11.58
C GLY A 65 -10.37 1.57 -11.10
N GLY A 66 -10.51 1.37 -9.78
CA GLY A 66 -11.24 0.22 -9.20
C GLY A 66 -10.51 -1.12 -9.27
N MET A 67 -9.36 -1.20 -9.93
CA MET A 67 -8.50 -2.38 -9.96
C MET A 67 -7.53 -2.30 -8.78
N HIS A 68 -7.50 -3.34 -7.97
CA HIS A 68 -6.60 -3.41 -6.82
C HIS A 68 -5.16 -3.28 -7.32
N GLY A 69 -4.37 -2.41 -6.67
CA GLY A 69 -2.95 -2.21 -6.99
C GLY A 69 -2.11 -3.44 -6.76
#